data_AF-A0A0R3N9Z6-F1
#
_entry.id   AF-A0A0R3N9Z6-F1
#
_cell.length_a   1.000
_cell.length_b   1.000
_cell.length_c   1.000
_cell.angle_alpha   90.00
_cell.angle_beta   90.00
_cell.angle_gamma   90.00
#
_symmetry.space_group_name_H-M   'P 1'
#
loop_
_entity.id
_entity.type
_entity.pdbx_description
1 polymer ?
#
loop_
_entity_poly.entity_id
_entity_poly.type
_entity_poly.pdbx_seq_one_letter_code
_entity_poly.pdbx_strand_id
1 'polypeptide(L)'
;MAADAGFYSARNEAAAKARGVKRVCIPNRSTKSAERKREQKKRWFRNGQKWRTGCEGRISVVKRRHGLDRCRYKGSIGMKRWVGLGVVADNLINIGRAMENQSRQP
;
A
#
# COMPACT_ATOMS: atom_id res chain seq x y z
N MET A 1 -5.23 -9.54 1.79
CA MET A 1 -5.63 -8.12 1.94
C MET A 1 -4.90 -7.54 3.14
N ALA A 2 -4.29 -6.37 2.97
CA ALA A 2 -3.68 -5.58 4.04
C ALA A 2 -4.44 -4.26 4.17
N ALA A 3 -4.67 -3.80 5.40
CA ALA A 3 -5.29 -2.50 5.65
C ALA A 3 -4.77 -1.88 6.96
N ASP A 4 -5.12 -0.62 7.19
CA ASP A 4 -4.80 0.11 8.41
C ASP A 4 -5.57 -0.39 9.62
N ALA A 5 -5.05 -0.07 10.80
CA ALA A 5 -5.70 -0.41 12.06
C ALA A 5 -7.13 0.17 12.17
N GLY A 6 -7.38 1.33 11.55
CA GLY A 6 -8.71 1.95 11.52
C GLY A 6 -9.77 1.14 10.76
N PHE A 7 -9.38 0.20 9.91
CA PHE A 7 -10.31 -0.70 9.21
C PHE A 7 -10.61 -1.98 10.00
N TYR A 8 -10.01 -2.15 11.18
CA TYR A 8 -10.23 -3.33 11.99
C TYR A 8 -11.66 -3.35 12.56
N SER A 9 -12.41 -4.39 12.19
CA SER A 9 -13.58 -4.85 12.93
C SER A 9 -13.77 -6.35 12.67
N ALA A 10 -14.34 -7.07 13.63
CA ALA A 10 -14.63 -8.50 13.44
C ALA A 10 -15.53 -8.73 12.20
N ARG A 11 -16.48 -7.82 11.96
CA ARG A 11 -17.34 -7.83 10.78
C ARG A 11 -16.54 -7.69 9.49
N ASN A 12 -15.60 -6.75 9.42
CA ASN A 12 -14.79 -6.53 8.21
C ASN A 12 -13.90 -7.73 7.90
N GLU A 13 -13.34 -8.38 8.93
CA GLU A 13 -12.54 -9.58 8.72
C GLU A 13 -13.36 -10.78 8.28
N ALA A 14 -14.52 -10.99 8.89
CA ALA A 14 -15.45 -12.04 8.49
C ALA A 14 -15.91 -11.82 7.03
N ALA A 15 -16.27 -10.58 6.67
CA ALA A 15 -16.66 -10.23 5.31
C ALA A 15 -15.52 -10.44 4.30
N ALA A 16 -14.28 -10.10 4.66
CA ALA A 16 -13.13 -10.35 3.81
C ALA A 16 -12.90 -11.85 3.59
N LYS A 17 -12.97 -12.66 4.66
CA LYS A 17 -12.86 -14.12 4.58
C LYS A 17 -13.98 -14.74 3.75
N ALA A 18 -15.23 -14.28 3.94
CA ALA A 18 -16.40 -14.72 3.17
C ALA A 18 -16.25 -14.43 1.66
N ARG A 19 -15.54 -13.36 1.28
CA ARG A 19 -15.17 -13.05 -0.10
C ARG A 19 -13.96 -13.84 -0.61
N GLY A 20 -13.51 -14.86 0.11
CA GLY A 20 -12.40 -15.73 -0.30
C GLY A 20 -11.00 -15.20 0.02
N VAL A 21 -10.86 -14.11 0.79
CA VAL A 21 -9.54 -13.59 1.15
C VAL A 21 -8.85 -14.53 2.15
N LYS A 22 -7.89 -15.31 1.66
CA LYS A 22 -7.15 -16.30 2.46
C LYS A 22 -6.30 -15.71 3.59
N ARG A 23 -5.78 -14.50 3.40
CA ARG A 23 -4.92 -13.80 4.36
C ARG A 23 -5.38 -12.37 4.54
N VAL A 24 -5.91 -12.08 5.72
CA VAL A 24 -6.35 -10.75 6.13
C VAL A 24 -5.34 -10.24 7.16
N CYS A 25 -4.61 -9.18 6.82
CA CYS A 25 -3.67 -8.54 7.73
C CYS A 25 -4.14 -7.12 8.06
N ILE A 26 -5.11 -7.02 8.95
CA ILE A 26 -5.59 -5.75 9.52
C ILE A 26 -5.17 -5.73 10.99
N PRO A 27 -4.25 -4.83 11.39
CA PRO A 27 -3.72 -4.85 12.74
C PRO A 27 -4.76 -4.36 13.73
N ASN A 28 -4.91 -5.06 14.85
CA ASN A 28 -5.60 -4.52 16.01
C ASN A 28 -4.55 -4.14 17.05
N ARG A 29 -4.25 -2.84 17.14
CA ARG A 29 -3.19 -2.32 18.02
C ARG A 29 -3.57 -2.35 19.50
N SER A 30 -4.87 -2.32 19.81
CA SER A 30 -5.39 -2.25 21.19
C SER A 30 -5.87 -3.60 21.72
N THR A 31 -5.58 -4.70 21.03
CA THR A 31 -6.08 -6.02 21.42
C THR A 31 -5.42 -6.55 22.70
N LYS A 32 -6.25 -7.04 23.63
CA LYS A 32 -5.78 -7.81 24.81
C LYS A 32 -5.66 -9.32 24.51
N SER A 33 -6.17 -9.80 23.38
CA SER A 33 -6.14 -11.23 23.03
C SER A 33 -4.72 -11.72 22.69
N ALA A 34 -4.27 -12.74 23.43
CA ALA A 34 -2.98 -13.39 23.19
C ALA A 34 -2.93 -14.10 21.84
N GLU A 35 -4.03 -14.75 21.43
CA GLU A 35 -4.17 -15.39 20.13
C GLU A 35 -3.98 -14.38 18.99
N ARG A 36 -4.64 -13.23 19.10
CA ARG A 36 -4.54 -12.15 18.11
C ARG A 36 -3.12 -11.60 18.01
N LYS A 37 -2.44 -11.41 19.15
CA LYS A 37 -1.03 -11.00 19.17
C LYS A 37 -0.14 -12.04 18.48
N ARG A 38 -0.37 -13.34 18.73
CA ARG A 38 0.35 -14.44 18.07
C ARG A 38 0.13 -14.44 16.56
N GLU A 39 -1.10 -14.21 16.10
CA GLU A 39 -1.40 -14.13 14.67
C GLU A 39 -0.73 -12.93 13.98
N GLN A 40 -0.81 -11.73 14.59
CA GLN A 40 -0.17 -10.52 14.07
C GLN A 40 1.36 -10.63 14.00
N LYS A 41 1.98 -11.48 14.84
CA LYS A 41 3.42 -11.77 14.81
C LYS A 41 3.84 -12.71 13.68
N LYS A 42 2.91 -13.43 13.04
CA LYS A 42 3.22 -14.37 11.94
C LYS A 42 3.92 -13.63 10.79
N ARG A 43 4.91 -14.29 10.17
CA ARG A 43 5.73 -13.71 9.09
C ARG A 43 4.88 -13.16 7.94
N TRP A 44 3.85 -13.89 7.51
CA TRP A 44 2.97 -13.45 6.43
C TRP A 44 2.18 -12.18 6.78
N PHE A 45 1.79 -12.02 8.04
CA PHE A 45 1.04 -10.85 8.51
C PHE A 45 1.95 -9.62 8.47
N ARG A 46 3.15 -9.75 9.03
CA ARG A 46 4.19 -8.71 9.01
C ARG A 46 4.57 -8.33 7.57
N ASN A 47 4.73 -9.31 6.68
CA ASN A 47 5.04 -9.04 5.28
C ASN A 47 3.91 -8.29 4.58
N GLY A 48 2.64 -8.65 4.82
CA GLY A 48 1.51 -7.92 4.26
C GLY A 48 1.42 -6.47 4.78
N GLN A 49 1.73 -6.25 6.06
CA GLN A 49 1.81 -4.90 6.63
C GLN A 49 2.99 -4.09 6.09
N LYS A 50 4.17 -4.71 5.91
CA LYS A 50 5.32 -4.07 5.25
C LYS A 50 4.99 -3.65 3.83
N TRP A 51 4.32 -4.52 3.07
CA TRP A 51 3.88 -4.21 1.71
C TRP A 51 2.94 -3.00 1.69
N ARG A 52 1.94 -2.97 2.59
CA ARG A 52 1.01 -1.84 2.75
C ARG A 52 1.75 -0.53 3.05
N THR A 53 2.65 -0.53 4.03
CA THR A 53 3.47 0.66 4.35
C THR A 53 4.33 1.08 3.17
N GLY A 54 4.87 0.13 2.40
CA GLY A 54 5.60 0.42 1.15
C GLY A 54 4.74 1.15 0.11
N CYS A 55 3.49 0.73 -0.08
CA CYS A 55 2.54 1.42 -0.95
C CYS A 55 2.29 2.87 -0.52
N GLU A 56 2.10 3.12 0.79
CA GLU A 56 1.96 4.48 1.32
C GLU A 56 3.22 5.33 1.09
N GLY A 57 4.40 4.74 1.28
CA GLY A 57 5.68 5.37 0.99
C GLY A 57 5.77 5.80 -0.48
N ARG A 58 5.38 4.93 -1.41
CA ARG A 58 5.33 5.24 -2.85
C ARG A 58 4.36 6.37 -3.16
N ILE A 59 3.13 6.33 -2.63
CA ILE A 59 2.16 7.42 -2.78
C ILE A 59 2.73 8.74 -2.25
N SER A 60 3.41 8.69 -1.09
CA SER A 60 4.02 9.87 -0.48
C SER A 60 5.12 10.48 -1.34
N VAL A 61 5.99 9.65 -1.93
CA VAL A 61 7.03 10.08 -2.88
C VAL A 61 6.40 10.70 -4.11
N VAL A 62 5.43 10.02 -4.70
CA VAL A 62 4.70 10.50 -5.89
C VAL A 62 4.11 11.88 -5.65
N LYS A 63 3.41 12.07 -4.51
CA LYS A 63 2.82 13.37 -4.16
C LYS A 63 3.89 14.44 -3.91
N ARG A 64 4.86 14.17 -3.03
CA ARG A 64 5.78 15.21 -2.52
C ARG A 64 7.00 15.49 -3.40
N ARG A 65 7.49 14.49 -4.13
CA ARG A 65 8.70 14.58 -4.94
C ARG A 65 8.39 14.66 -6.43
N HIS A 66 7.32 14.03 -6.89
CA HIS A 66 6.97 13.95 -8.31
C HIS A 66 5.76 14.85 -8.68
N GLY A 67 5.36 15.78 -7.80
CA GLY A 67 4.40 16.85 -8.12
C GLY A 67 2.93 16.42 -8.18
N LEU A 68 2.57 15.27 -7.61
CA LEU A 68 1.19 14.78 -7.57
C LEU A 68 0.37 15.30 -6.36
N ASP A 69 0.92 16.24 -5.60
CA ASP A 69 0.23 16.95 -4.52
C ASP A 69 -0.79 17.98 -5.03
N ARG A 70 -0.61 18.52 -6.25
CA ARG A 70 -1.52 19.49 -6.87
C ARG A 70 -1.81 19.14 -8.33
N CYS A 71 -3.08 19.13 -8.70
CA CYS A 71 -3.52 19.02 -10.09
C CYS A 71 -3.85 20.41 -10.65
N ARG A 72 -3.32 20.74 -11.84
CA ARG A 72 -3.63 22.00 -12.54
C ARG A 72 -4.82 21.88 -13.50
N TYR A 73 -5.28 20.67 -13.77
CA TYR A 73 -6.35 20.41 -14.72
C TYR A 73 -7.70 20.61 -14.04
N LYS A 74 -8.67 21.16 -14.77
CA LYS A 74 -10.03 21.37 -14.26
C LYS A 74 -10.86 20.10 -14.41
N GLY A 75 -11.76 19.87 -13.45
CA GLY A 75 -12.73 18.77 -13.49
C GLY A 75 -12.15 17.39 -13.19
N SER A 76 -13.05 16.43 -12.96
CA SER A 76 -12.70 15.05 -12.57
C SER A 76 -11.99 14.28 -13.68
N ILE A 77 -12.31 14.53 -14.95
CA ILE A 77 -11.63 13.93 -16.10
C ILE A 77 -10.17 14.39 -16.15
N GLY A 78 -9.94 15.69 -15.97
CA GLY A 78 -8.60 16.27 -15.87
C GLY A 78 -7.79 15.69 -14.72
N MET A 79 -8.41 15.55 -13.54
CA MET A 79 -7.79 14.92 -12.37
C MET A 79 -7.39 13.47 -12.64
N LYS A 80 -8.28 12.64 -13.21
CA LYS A 80 -7.97 11.23 -13.55
C LYS A 80 -6.79 11.14 -14.50
N ARG A 81 -6.75 12.00 -15.53
CA ARG A 81 -5.63 12.07 -16.48
C ARG A 81 -4.32 12.47 -15.78
N TRP A 82 -4.35 13.50 -14.94
CA TRP A 82 -3.19 13.98 -14.19
C TRP A 82 -2.59 12.90 -13.29
N VAL A 83 -3.44 12.22 -12.50
CA VAL A 83 -3.02 11.10 -11.65
C VAL A 83 -2.45 9.96 -12.48
N GLY A 84 -3.12 9.58 -13.56
CA GLY A 84 -2.67 8.50 -14.44
C GLY A 84 -1.26 8.76 -15.01
N LEU A 85 -1.04 9.96 -15.58
CA LEU A 85 0.26 10.34 -16.12
C LEU A 85 1.35 10.38 -15.04
N GLY A 86 1.05 10.93 -13.86
CA GLY A 86 2.03 10.96 -12.77
C GLY A 86 2.41 9.58 -12.23
N VAL A 87 1.48 8.62 -12.21
CA VAL A 87 1.78 7.22 -11.86
C VAL A 87 2.64 6.54 -12.92
N VAL A 88 2.35 6.76 -14.22
CA VAL A 88 3.19 6.24 -15.31
C VAL A 88 4.62 6.78 -15.21
N ALA A 89 4.78 8.08 -15.01
CA ALA A 89 6.09 8.71 -14.84
C ALA A 89 6.86 8.15 -13.62
N ASP A 90 6.20 7.96 -12.48
CA ASP A 90 6.82 7.34 -11.29
C ASP A 90 7.30 5.90 -11.57
N ASN A 91 6.50 5.12 -12.30
CA ASN A 91 6.89 3.77 -12.67
C ASN A 91 8.13 3.77 -13.57
N LEU A 92 8.22 4.67 -14.55
CA LEU A 92 9.39 4.80 -15.42
C LEU A 92 10.66 5.14 -14.63
N ILE A 93 10.58 6.09 -13.68
CA ILE A 93 11.71 6.45 -12.80
C ILE A 93 12.19 5.22 -12.00
N ASN A 94 11.25 4.45 -11.43
CA ASN A 94 11.60 3.28 -10.63
C ASN A 94 12.17 2.13 -11.47
N ILE A 95 11.67 1.92 -12.70
CA ILE A 95 12.24 0.96 -13.64
C ILE A 95 13.68 1.36 -13.98
N GLY A 96 13.93 2.63 -14.32
CA GLY A 96 15.28 3.13 -14.61
C GLY A 96 16.25 2.90 -13.45
N ARG A 97 15.84 3.21 -12.22
CA ARG A 97 16.65 2.94 -11.01
C ARG A 97 16.90 1.45 -10.79
N ALA A 98 15.91 0.60 -11.05
CA ALA A 98 16.07 -0.84 -10.92
C ALA A 98 17.07 -1.40 -11.94
N MET A 99 17.01 -0.92 -13.19
CA MET A 99 17.96 -1.28 -14.24
C MET A 99 19.38 -0.83 -13.90
N GLU A 100 19.55 0.41 -13.41
CA GLU A 100 20.86 0.92 -12.97
C GLU A 100 21.44 0.09 -11.81
N ASN A 101 20.61 -0.32 -10.86
CA ASN A 101 21.06 -1.16 -9.75
C ASN A 101 21.48 -2.57 -10.23
N GLN A 102 20.78 -3.13 -11.22
CA GLN A 102 21.15 -4.42 -11.82
C GLN A 102 22.46 -4.30 -12.60
N SER A 103 22.67 -3.24 -13.37
CA SER A 103 23.93 -3.04 -14.12
C SER A 103 25.15 -2.80 -13.21
N ARG A 104 24.94 -2.43 -11.95
CA ARG A 104 25.98 -2.22 -10.95
C ARG A 104 26.29 -3.46 -10.10
N GLN A 105 25.53 -4.54 -10.24
CA GLN A 105 25.83 -5.81 -9.59
C GLN A 105 26.75 -6.63 -10.50
N PRO A 106 27.93 -7.07 -10.03
CA PRO A 106 28.85 -7.90 -10.81
C PRO A 106 28.28 -9.28 -11.13
#